data_AF-S0B7L0-F1
#
_entry.id   AF-S0B7L0-F1
#
_cell.length_a   1.000
_cell.length_b   1.000
_cell.length_c   1.000
_cell.angle_alpha   90.00
_cell.angle_beta   90.00
_cell.angle_gamma   90.00
#
_symmetry.space_group_name_H-M   'P 1'
#
loop_
_entity.id
_entity.type
_entity.pdbx_description
1 polymer ?
#
loop_
_entity_poly.entity_id
_entity_poly.type
_entity_poly.pdbx_seq_one_letter_code
_entity_poly.pdbx_strand_id
1 'polypeptide(L)'
;MQRSTPTPKTRRPNSPYPRRSASSESGEKEFKDIYESALELHKGFPEGLFTYLTRNTLDDKTKGENCTAILAYYDQEYKAGQFIVYCIKRELFLRLDTSEKNPYPFILSSLLNSMLGPIVEDIIKLTTKYTKTLKGTDLSLKDRDPKSSACEKKSKQIKEYLQAFFEIITDLNRFPVCVRYYYATLSKELKTMQPINWMKGMVQAALYAPFDLIFKTLMKVMTQNYELNILLVFSDAFRALSNSVMGVEIRDEFWKHFLNEYSSDLITLLKDKIGQYDLFLCEEEEVSFNLSNYNGVRLNTLLEKEWKNMKEYIPESAYNYFVINTDKTPENYLIGKIVQLMTDIHSINVKSQIEKQSFLLIMAEMKVKIKDLNEEKRYLRHQVRDRLGIDFEDDETEEEKTVS
;
A
#
# COMPACT_ATOMS: atom_id res chain seq x y z
N MET A 1 31.70 -96.91 -0.37
CA MET A 1 32.05 -96.14 0.84
C MET A 1 32.84 -94.92 0.42
N GLN A 2 32.29 -93.70 0.58
CA GLN A 2 33.01 -92.49 0.99
C GLN A 2 32.10 -91.26 0.92
N ARG A 3 32.45 -90.30 1.77
CA ARG A 3 31.65 -89.22 2.36
C ARG A 3 31.48 -88.01 1.44
N SER A 4 30.40 -87.27 1.62
CA SER A 4 30.30 -85.85 1.24
C SER A 4 29.60 -85.06 2.35
N THR A 5 30.39 -84.27 3.08
CA THR A 5 29.99 -83.22 4.02
C THR A 5 29.69 -81.91 3.27
N PRO A 6 28.68 -81.11 3.65
CA PRO A 6 28.45 -79.78 3.11
C PRO A 6 29.08 -78.66 3.97
N THR A 7 29.62 -77.65 3.29
CA THR A 7 30.20 -76.39 3.82
C THR A 7 29.36 -75.15 3.41
N PRO A 8 29.59 -73.96 3.99
CA PRO A 8 28.52 -73.14 4.58
C PRO A 8 28.08 -71.88 3.79
N LYS A 9 26.91 -71.36 4.18
CA LYS A 9 26.25 -70.14 3.69
C LYS A 9 27.04 -68.87 4.02
N THR A 10 27.22 -67.99 3.03
CA THR A 10 27.60 -66.57 3.20
C THR A 10 26.47 -65.65 2.73
N ARG A 11 26.06 -64.71 3.61
CA ARG A 11 25.11 -63.62 3.35
C ARG A 11 25.77 -62.51 2.52
N ARG A 12 25.04 -61.91 1.58
CA ARG A 12 25.28 -60.55 1.06
C ARG A 12 24.02 -59.67 1.26
N PRO A 13 24.16 -58.34 1.36
CA PRO A 13 23.09 -57.44 1.83
C PRO A 13 22.24 -56.87 0.68
N ASN A 14 20.96 -56.65 0.99
CA ASN A 14 20.00 -55.94 0.15
C ASN A 14 20.35 -54.45 0.05
N SER A 15 20.39 -53.91 -1.17
CA SER A 15 20.39 -52.46 -1.43
C SER A 15 18.94 -51.95 -1.46
N PRO A 16 18.60 -50.89 -0.70
CA PRO A 16 17.29 -50.26 -0.75
C PRO A 16 17.39 -48.95 -1.55
N TYR A 17 16.99 -48.95 -2.82
CA TYR A 17 16.67 -47.71 -3.53
C TYR A 17 15.20 -47.74 -3.95
N PRO A 18 14.35 -46.83 -3.46
CA PRO A 18 13.04 -46.58 -4.04
C PRO A 18 13.16 -45.79 -5.35
N ARG A 19 12.25 -46.11 -6.27
CA ARG A 19 12.06 -45.48 -7.58
C ARG A 19 11.85 -43.97 -7.47
N ARG A 20 12.53 -43.19 -8.33
CA ARG A 20 12.18 -41.81 -8.67
C ARG A 20 10.86 -41.78 -9.44
N SER A 21 9.85 -41.13 -8.89
CA SER A 21 8.79 -40.46 -9.67
C SER A 21 7.81 -39.72 -8.74
N ALA A 22 7.47 -38.48 -9.11
CA ALA A 22 6.40 -37.63 -8.57
C ALA A 22 6.71 -36.63 -7.42
N SER A 23 7.86 -35.95 -7.43
CA SER A 23 8.13 -34.85 -6.47
C SER A 23 8.49 -33.49 -7.09
N SER A 24 8.58 -33.37 -8.42
CA SER A 24 9.00 -32.11 -9.05
C SER A 24 7.85 -31.11 -9.25
N GLU A 25 6.61 -31.59 -9.41
CA GLU A 25 5.44 -30.70 -9.60
C GLU A 25 4.80 -30.24 -8.28
N SER A 26 5.01 -30.97 -7.18
CA SER A 26 4.51 -30.57 -5.86
C SER A 26 5.34 -29.47 -5.23
N GLY A 27 6.67 -29.50 -5.44
CA GLY A 27 7.60 -28.49 -4.92
C GLY A 27 7.35 -27.11 -5.51
N GLU A 28 7.22 -26.98 -6.84
CA GLU A 28 6.93 -25.68 -7.48
C GLU A 28 5.62 -25.05 -6.98
N LYS A 29 4.63 -25.87 -6.61
CA LYS A 29 3.35 -25.42 -6.06
C LYS A 29 3.48 -24.98 -4.60
N GLU A 30 4.20 -25.73 -3.76
CA GLU A 30 4.47 -25.36 -2.37
C GLU A 30 5.36 -24.12 -2.24
N PHE A 31 6.35 -23.92 -3.12
CA PHE A 31 7.17 -22.69 -3.13
C PHE A 31 6.38 -21.45 -3.51
N LYS A 32 5.43 -21.59 -4.45
CA LYS A 32 4.52 -20.53 -4.84
C LYS A 32 3.61 -20.13 -3.67
N ASP A 33 3.01 -21.09 -2.98
CA ASP A 33 2.11 -20.88 -1.84
C ASP A 33 2.84 -20.26 -0.61
N ILE A 34 4.10 -20.65 -0.34
CA ILE A 34 4.90 -20.11 0.77
C ILE A 34 5.42 -18.69 0.48
N TYR A 35 5.78 -18.40 -0.77
CA TYR A 35 6.18 -17.07 -1.21
C TYR A 35 4.99 -16.09 -1.22
N GLU A 36 3.82 -16.57 -1.65
CA GLU A 36 2.54 -15.86 -1.50
C GLU A 36 2.23 -15.56 -0.03
N SER A 37 2.39 -16.56 0.83
CA SER A 37 2.23 -16.38 2.29
C SER A 37 3.26 -15.41 2.89
N ALA A 38 4.47 -15.33 2.34
CA ALA A 38 5.52 -14.40 2.76
C ALA A 38 5.20 -12.94 2.42
N LEU A 39 4.55 -12.71 1.27
CA LEU A 39 4.06 -11.41 0.86
C LEU A 39 2.81 -10.99 1.63
N GLU A 40 2.05 -11.93 2.17
CA GLU A 40 0.77 -11.64 2.83
C GLU A 40 0.86 -11.15 4.28
N LEU A 41 1.89 -11.49 5.08
CA LEU A 41 1.72 -11.40 6.55
C LEU A 41 2.84 -10.77 7.40
N HIS A 42 3.98 -10.35 6.83
CA HIS A 42 4.92 -9.52 7.59
C HIS A 42 4.75 -8.04 7.25
N LYS A 43 4.33 -7.23 8.24
CA LYS A 43 4.04 -5.79 8.12
C LYS A 43 5.12 -4.93 7.45
N GLY A 44 6.36 -5.42 7.28
CA GLY A 44 7.46 -4.71 6.61
C GLY A 44 8.07 -5.42 5.39
N PHE A 45 7.60 -6.60 5.00
CA PHE A 45 8.17 -7.31 3.84
C PHE A 45 7.71 -6.69 2.50
N PRO A 46 6.41 -6.46 2.24
CA PRO A 46 5.98 -5.79 1.00
C PRO A 46 6.54 -4.38 0.88
N GLU A 47 6.60 -3.65 2.00
CA GLU A 47 7.15 -2.29 2.06
C GLU A 47 8.63 -2.23 1.71
N GLY A 48 9.46 -3.07 2.33
CA GLY A 48 10.88 -3.16 2.03
C GLY A 48 11.14 -3.64 0.59
N LEU A 49 10.33 -4.59 0.12
CA LEU A 49 10.38 -5.08 -1.25
C LEU A 49 10.06 -4.00 -2.27
N PHE A 50 8.94 -3.29 -2.12
CA PHE A 50 8.56 -2.22 -3.04
C PHE A 50 9.57 -1.09 -3.02
N THR A 51 10.06 -0.71 -1.83
CA THR A 51 11.13 0.28 -1.70
C THR A 51 12.40 -0.14 -2.43
N TYR A 52 12.78 -1.41 -2.35
CA TYR A 52 13.91 -1.96 -3.10
C TYR A 52 13.68 -1.86 -4.62
N LEU A 53 12.51 -2.32 -5.09
CA LEU A 53 12.17 -2.40 -6.51
C LEU A 53 11.93 -1.04 -7.17
N THR A 54 11.55 -0.02 -6.39
CA THR A 54 11.28 1.33 -6.90
C THR A 54 12.25 2.38 -6.37
N ARG A 55 13.41 1.96 -5.84
CA ARG A 55 14.43 2.85 -5.28
C ARG A 55 14.87 3.94 -6.25
N ASN A 56 15.25 5.10 -5.72
CA ASN A 56 15.62 6.27 -6.52
C ASN A 56 16.83 6.08 -7.43
N THR A 57 17.70 5.09 -7.16
CA THR A 57 18.87 4.78 -7.98
C THR A 57 18.54 4.08 -9.30
N LEU A 58 17.31 3.58 -9.45
CA LEU A 58 16.82 3.01 -10.71
C LEU A 58 16.34 4.10 -11.66
N ASP A 59 16.52 3.87 -12.96
CA ASP A 59 15.92 4.70 -14.00
C ASP A 59 14.42 4.45 -14.12
N ASP A 60 13.68 5.42 -14.69
CA ASP A 60 12.22 5.37 -14.75
C ASP A 60 11.69 4.17 -15.54
N LYS A 61 12.47 3.70 -16.53
CA LYS A 61 12.12 2.51 -17.32
C LYS A 61 12.14 1.25 -16.44
N THR A 62 13.24 0.99 -15.73
CA THR A 62 13.35 -0.19 -14.85
C THR A 62 12.32 -0.14 -13.73
N LYS A 63 12.06 1.04 -13.15
CA LYS A 63 10.99 1.20 -12.15
C LYS A 63 9.62 0.84 -12.72
N GLY A 64 9.31 1.28 -13.94
CA GLY A 64 8.06 0.94 -14.63
C GLY A 64 7.92 -0.56 -14.90
N GLU A 65 8.99 -1.22 -15.33
CA GLU A 65 9.04 -2.67 -15.54
C GLU A 65 8.82 -3.43 -14.21
N ASN A 66 9.48 -2.99 -13.13
CA ASN A 66 9.30 -3.57 -11.80
C ASN A 66 7.87 -3.39 -11.27
N CYS A 67 7.28 -2.21 -11.41
CA CYS A 67 5.87 -1.99 -11.04
C CYS A 67 4.92 -2.87 -11.86
N THR A 68 5.18 -3.04 -13.15
CA THR A 68 4.38 -3.93 -14.00
C THR A 68 4.49 -5.38 -13.52
N ALA A 69 5.68 -5.83 -13.10
CA ALA A 69 5.87 -7.17 -12.54
C ALA A 69 5.16 -7.35 -11.19
N ILE A 70 5.17 -6.32 -10.32
CA ILE A 70 4.41 -6.33 -9.06
C ILE A 70 2.91 -6.43 -9.34
N LEU A 71 2.37 -5.56 -10.21
CA LEU A 71 0.95 -5.58 -10.57
C LEU A 71 0.55 -6.93 -11.17
N ALA A 72 1.34 -7.47 -12.11
CA ALA A 72 1.09 -8.77 -12.73
C ALA A 72 1.10 -9.91 -11.71
N TYR A 73 1.96 -9.85 -10.70
CA TYR A 73 1.98 -10.82 -9.61
C TYR A 73 0.66 -10.80 -8.83
N TYR A 74 0.23 -9.63 -8.32
CA TYR A 74 -1.02 -9.55 -7.57
C TYR A 74 -2.28 -9.82 -8.41
N ASP A 75 -2.22 -9.60 -9.72
CA ASP A 75 -3.28 -10.02 -10.66
C ASP A 75 -3.35 -11.55 -10.77
N GLN A 76 -2.20 -12.22 -10.92
CA GLN A 76 -2.12 -13.69 -11.02
C GLN A 76 -2.57 -14.40 -9.74
N GLU A 77 -2.38 -13.76 -8.59
CA GLU A 77 -2.82 -14.28 -7.29
C GLU A 77 -4.26 -13.90 -6.91
N TYR A 78 -5.03 -13.27 -7.81
CA TYR A 78 -6.39 -12.81 -7.55
C TYR A 78 -6.48 -11.86 -6.33
N LYS A 79 -5.41 -11.10 -6.06
CA LYS A 79 -5.28 -10.18 -4.93
C LYS A 79 -5.16 -8.73 -5.37
N ALA A 80 -5.54 -8.40 -6.60
CA ALA A 80 -5.44 -7.05 -7.14
C ALA A 80 -6.24 -6.02 -6.32
N GLY A 81 -7.48 -6.36 -5.90
CA GLY A 81 -8.30 -5.51 -5.02
C GLY A 81 -7.63 -5.24 -3.67
N GLN A 82 -7.22 -6.31 -2.97
CA GLN A 82 -6.49 -6.23 -1.70
C GLN A 82 -5.20 -5.41 -1.82
N PHE A 83 -4.47 -5.57 -2.92
CA PHE A 83 -3.25 -4.83 -3.20
C PHE A 83 -3.51 -3.33 -3.36
N ILE A 84 -4.56 -2.94 -4.10
CA ILE A 84 -4.96 -1.53 -4.23
C ILE A 84 -5.28 -0.93 -2.86
N VAL A 85 -6.09 -1.63 -2.04
CA VAL A 85 -6.46 -1.18 -0.69
C VAL A 85 -5.19 -1.02 0.17
N TYR A 86 -4.29 -1.99 0.12
CA TYR A 86 -3.02 -1.97 0.85
C TYR A 86 -2.18 -0.74 0.45
N CYS A 87 -1.96 -0.51 -0.85
CA CYS A 87 -1.18 0.62 -1.35
C CYS A 87 -1.79 1.96 -0.95
N ILE A 88 -3.12 2.13 -1.05
CA ILE A 88 -3.80 3.37 -0.65
C ILE A 88 -3.61 3.63 0.85
N LYS A 89 -3.92 2.64 1.69
CA LYS A 89 -3.82 2.80 3.15
C LYS A 89 -2.41 3.13 3.59
N ARG A 90 -1.41 2.46 3.00
CA ARG A 90 0.01 2.72 3.28
C ARG A 90 0.45 4.08 2.76
N GLU A 91 0.04 4.48 1.55
CA GLU A 91 0.34 5.81 1.05
C GLU A 91 -0.20 6.90 1.98
N LEU A 92 -1.47 6.79 2.41
CA LEU A 92 -2.10 7.76 3.29
C LEU A 92 -1.45 7.79 4.68
N PHE A 93 -1.11 6.62 5.22
CA PHE A 93 -0.40 6.51 6.50
C PHE A 93 1.00 7.13 6.42
N LEU A 94 1.80 6.79 5.42
CA LEU A 94 3.15 7.32 5.25
C LEU A 94 3.17 8.80 4.88
N ARG A 95 2.14 9.36 4.24
CA ARG A 95 2.04 10.82 4.05
C ARG A 95 1.92 11.58 5.37
N LEU A 96 1.48 10.93 6.45
CA LEU A 96 1.50 11.50 7.79
C LEU A 96 2.89 11.40 8.44
N ASP A 97 3.76 10.51 7.93
CA ASP A 97 5.12 10.31 8.40
C ASP A 97 6.15 10.89 7.41
N THR A 98 6.67 12.08 7.72
CA THR A 98 7.58 12.81 6.82
C THR A 98 8.98 12.17 6.69
N SER A 99 9.27 11.08 7.40
CA SER A 99 10.62 10.52 7.49
C SER A 99 10.93 9.42 6.46
N GLU A 100 9.91 8.80 5.84
CA GLU A 100 10.09 7.59 5.05
C GLU A 100 9.94 7.78 3.53
N LYS A 101 10.74 7.03 2.77
CA LYS A 101 10.61 6.95 1.31
C LYS A 101 9.35 6.16 0.97
N ASN A 102 8.42 6.80 0.26
CA ASN A 102 7.12 6.21 -0.06
C ASN A 102 7.08 5.67 -1.51
N PRO A 103 7.10 4.33 -1.73
CA PRO A 103 7.05 3.75 -3.08
C PRO A 103 5.63 3.70 -3.67
N TYR A 104 4.60 3.78 -2.84
CA TYR A 104 3.20 3.55 -3.22
C TYR A 104 2.65 4.56 -4.25
N PRO A 105 2.95 5.88 -4.20
CA PRO A 105 2.53 6.82 -5.23
C PRO A 105 3.02 6.42 -6.62
N PHE A 106 4.24 5.90 -6.73
CA PHE A 106 4.80 5.49 -8.01
C PHE A 106 4.14 4.20 -8.53
N ILE A 107 3.86 3.24 -7.64
CA ILE A 107 3.13 2.01 -7.98
C ILE A 107 1.70 2.34 -8.46
N LEU A 108 0.97 3.19 -7.72
CA LEU A 108 -0.39 3.61 -8.07
C LEU A 108 -0.41 4.46 -9.35
N SER A 109 0.59 5.30 -9.57
CA SER A 109 0.75 6.00 -10.85
C SER A 109 1.04 5.02 -12.01
N SER A 110 1.85 3.99 -11.78
CA SER A 110 2.13 2.96 -12.78
C SER A 110 0.89 2.12 -13.11
N LEU A 111 0.02 1.86 -12.12
CA LEU A 111 -1.30 1.28 -12.33
C LEU A 111 -2.12 2.16 -13.28
N LEU A 112 -2.28 3.45 -12.97
CA LEU A 112 -2.99 4.38 -13.85
C LEU A 112 -2.38 4.38 -15.26
N ASN A 113 -1.05 4.50 -15.38
CA ASN A 113 -0.37 4.54 -16.67
C ASN A 113 -0.65 3.29 -17.53
N SER A 114 -0.75 2.13 -16.90
CA SER A 114 -1.01 0.86 -17.59
C SER A 114 -2.46 0.73 -18.07
N MET A 115 -3.40 1.41 -17.40
CA MET A 115 -4.85 1.26 -17.62
C MET A 115 -5.49 2.39 -18.43
N LEU A 116 -4.79 3.52 -18.60
CA LEU A 116 -5.32 4.70 -19.27
C LEU A 116 -5.10 4.73 -20.79
N GLY A 117 -4.50 3.69 -21.39
CA GLY A 117 -4.18 3.64 -22.82
C GLY A 117 -5.33 4.09 -23.76
N PRO A 118 -6.53 3.48 -23.69
CA PRO A 118 -7.67 3.87 -24.52
C PRO A 118 -8.12 5.33 -24.30
N ILE A 119 -8.09 5.79 -23.05
CA ILE A 119 -8.46 7.17 -22.68
C ILE A 119 -7.45 8.16 -23.25
N VAL A 120 -6.16 7.83 -23.21
CA VAL A 120 -5.08 8.65 -23.78
C VAL A 120 -5.28 8.81 -25.29
N GLU A 121 -5.65 7.74 -26.01
CA GLU A 121 -5.92 7.83 -27.46
C GLU A 121 -7.08 8.77 -27.81
N ASP A 122 -8.19 8.68 -27.09
CA ASP A 122 -9.36 9.55 -27.28
C ASP A 122 -9.00 11.02 -27.06
N ILE A 123 -8.19 11.28 -26.03
CA ILE A 123 -7.76 12.63 -25.71
C ILE A 123 -6.76 13.14 -26.76
N ILE A 124 -5.82 12.31 -27.23
CA ILE A 124 -4.94 12.68 -28.34
C ILE A 124 -5.78 13.10 -29.56
N LYS A 125 -6.80 12.32 -29.94
CA LYS A 125 -7.69 12.67 -31.05
C LYS A 125 -8.42 13.99 -30.81
N LEU A 126 -8.97 14.19 -29.60
CA LEU A 126 -9.64 15.43 -29.21
C LEU A 126 -8.69 16.63 -29.32
N THR A 127 -7.51 16.56 -28.70
CA THR A 127 -6.55 17.66 -28.69
C THR A 127 -6.02 17.94 -30.10
N THR A 128 -5.69 16.94 -30.90
CA THR A 128 -5.26 17.14 -32.29
C THR A 128 -6.34 17.76 -33.16
N LYS A 129 -7.62 17.40 -32.99
CA LYS A 129 -8.73 18.04 -33.69
C LYS A 129 -8.84 19.52 -33.29
N TYR A 130 -8.69 19.79 -32.00
CA TYR A 130 -8.83 21.13 -31.45
C TYR A 130 -7.68 22.05 -31.85
N THR A 131 -6.42 21.59 -31.78
CA THR A 131 -5.24 22.37 -32.21
C THR A 131 -5.31 22.73 -33.69
N LYS A 132 -5.80 21.82 -34.54
CA LYS A 132 -6.02 22.11 -35.97
C LYS A 132 -7.08 23.19 -36.20
N THR A 133 -8.16 23.17 -35.42
CA THR A 133 -9.24 24.15 -35.51
C THR A 133 -8.77 25.55 -35.11
N LEU A 134 -7.82 25.64 -34.17
CA LEU A 134 -7.28 26.88 -33.64
C LEU A 134 -6.01 27.37 -34.33
N LYS A 135 -5.56 26.69 -35.39
CA LYS A 135 -4.34 27.07 -36.11
C LYS A 135 -4.42 28.53 -36.57
N GLY A 136 -3.44 29.33 -36.16
CA GLY A 136 -3.38 30.78 -36.45
C GLY A 136 -4.18 31.67 -35.50
N THR A 137 -4.81 31.10 -34.47
CA THR A 137 -5.50 31.85 -33.42
C THR A 137 -4.51 32.17 -32.29
N ASP A 138 -4.39 33.44 -31.92
CA ASP A 138 -3.70 33.83 -30.69
C ASP A 138 -4.58 33.48 -29.48
N LEU A 139 -4.13 32.58 -28.60
CA LEU A 139 -4.82 32.22 -27.35
C LEU A 139 -4.19 32.85 -26.10
N SER A 140 -3.30 33.83 -26.26
CA SER A 140 -2.78 34.56 -25.09
C SER A 140 -3.91 35.27 -24.35
N LEU A 141 -4.01 34.93 -23.06
CA LEU A 141 -4.93 35.53 -22.08
C LEU A 141 -4.20 36.52 -21.14
N LYS A 142 -2.86 36.63 -21.21
CA LYS A 142 -2.04 37.30 -20.19
C LYS A 142 -2.07 38.84 -20.27
N ASP A 143 -2.36 39.42 -21.44
CA ASP A 143 -2.20 40.87 -21.70
C ASP A 143 -3.50 41.61 -22.05
N ARG A 144 -4.68 41.06 -21.72
CA ARG A 144 -5.97 41.62 -22.19
C ARG A 144 -6.88 42.08 -21.06
N ASP A 145 -7.65 43.12 -21.35
CA ASP A 145 -8.77 43.55 -20.51
C ASP A 145 -9.79 42.37 -20.39
N PRO A 146 -10.09 41.88 -19.16
CA PRO A 146 -11.14 40.89 -18.87
C PRO A 146 -12.42 41.05 -19.65
N LYS A 147 -12.87 42.30 -19.74
CA LYS A 147 -14.20 42.64 -20.23
C LYS A 147 -14.20 42.87 -21.73
N SER A 148 -13.06 42.70 -22.38
CA SER A 148 -12.99 42.74 -23.83
C SER A 148 -13.72 41.53 -24.43
N SER A 149 -14.54 41.78 -25.45
CA SER A 149 -15.24 40.73 -26.20
C SER A 149 -14.29 39.68 -26.79
N ALA A 150 -13.02 40.02 -27.01
CA ALA A 150 -12.00 39.11 -27.47
C ALA A 150 -11.48 38.16 -26.38
N CYS A 151 -11.34 38.62 -25.13
CA CYS A 151 -10.99 37.76 -23.99
C CYS A 151 -12.10 36.75 -23.70
N GLU A 152 -13.36 37.20 -23.75
CA GLU A 152 -14.53 36.35 -23.56
C GLU A 152 -14.64 35.25 -24.62
N LYS A 153 -14.49 35.59 -25.92
CA LYS A 153 -14.51 34.61 -27.02
C LYS A 153 -13.42 33.54 -26.86
N LYS A 154 -12.19 33.93 -26.49
CA LYS A 154 -11.08 32.99 -26.27
C LYS A 154 -11.32 32.12 -25.03
N SER A 155 -11.82 32.71 -23.94
CA SER A 155 -12.14 31.98 -22.71
C SER A 155 -13.24 30.95 -22.96
N LYS A 156 -14.24 31.28 -23.78
CA LYS A 156 -15.27 30.35 -24.21
C LYS A 156 -14.70 29.18 -25.01
N GLN A 157 -13.82 29.45 -25.96
CA GLN A 157 -13.12 28.40 -26.71
C GLN A 157 -12.34 27.47 -25.77
N ILE A 158 -11.53 28.03 -24.87
CA ILE A 158 -10.76 27.26 -23.90
C ILE A 158 -11.67 26.42 -22.99
N LYS A 159 -12.78 26.99 -22.51
CA LYS A 159 -13.79 26.28 -21.70
C LYS A 159 -14.40 25.11 -22.47
N GLU A 160 -14.77 25.30 -23.74
CA GLU A 160 -15.35 24.23 -24.57
C GLU A 160 -14.39 23.03 -24.70
N TYR A 161 -13.09 23.29 -24.89
CA TYR A 161 -12.09 22.23 -24.92
C TYR A 161 -11.89 21.56 -23.55
N LEU A 162 -11.78 22.36 -22.48
CA LEU A 162 -11.62 21.82 -21.13
C LEU A 162 -12.83 20.98 -20.73
N GLN A 163 -14.04 21.41 -21.07
CA GLN A 163 -15.26 20.64 -20.84
C GLN A 163 -15.19 19.29 -21.57
N ALA A 164 -14.89 19.27 -22.87
CA ALA A 164 -14.76 18.02 -23.62
C ALA A 164 -13.65 17.12 -23.06
N PHE A 165 -12.54 17.70 -22.60
CA PHE A 165 -11.45 16.98 -21.95
C PHE A 165 -11.91 16.36 -20.62
N PHE A 166 -12.56 17.15 -19.76
CA PHE A 166 -13.07 16.72 -18.47
C PHE A 166 -14.17 15.67 -18.59
N GLU A 167 -15.04 15.76 -19.60
CA GLU A 167 -16.05 14.75 -19.88
C GLU A 167 -15.41 13.38 -20.13
N ILE A 168 -14.26 13.32 -20.82
CA ILE A 168 -13.53 12.07 -21.03
C ILE A 168 -12.88 11.57 -19.74
N ILE A 169 -12.15 12.43 -19.01
CA ILE A 169 -11.37 11.98 -17.84
C ILE A 169 -12.20 11.77 -16.55
N THR A 170 -13.43 12.28 -16.51
CA THR A 170 -14.33 12.10 -15.35
C THR A 170 -15.46 11.10 -15.59
N ASP A 171 -15.57 10.55 -16.80
CA ASP A 171 -16.52 9.47 -17.10
C ASP A 171 -15.95 8.14 -16.60
N LEU A 172 -16.30 7.78 -15.35
CA LEU A 172 -15.87 6.54 -14.72
C LEU A 172 -16.17 5.28 -15.56
N ASN A 173 -17.20 5.30 -16.40
CA ASN A 173 -17.56 4.14 -17.21
C ASN A 173 -16.52 3.82 -18.30
N ARG A 174 -15.67 4.79 -18.66
CA ARG A 174 -14.56 4.59 -19.60
C ARG A 174 -13.34 3.94 -18.97
N PHE A 175 -13.26 3.93 -17.65
CA PHE A 175 -12.13 3.37 -16.94
C PHE A 175 -12.32 1.88 -16.66
N PRO A 176 -11.26 1.06 -16.74
CA PRO A 176 -11.30 -0.32 -16.30
C PRO A 176 -11.74 -0.44 -14.84
N VAL A 177 -12.35 -1.59 -14.49
CA VAL A 177 -12.86 -1.90 -13.14
C VAL A 177 -11.85 -1.55 -12.05
N CYS A 178 -10.58 -1.92 -12.24
CA CYS A 178 -9.52 -1.66 -11.27
C CYS A 178 -9.26 -0.17 -10.99
N VAL A 179 -9.39 0.71 -11.99
CA VAL A 179 -9.19 2.16 -11.79
C VAL A 179 -10.40 2.78 -11.11
N ARG A 180 -11.62 2.34 -11.47
CA ARG A 180 -12.84 2.75 -10.76
C ARG A 180 -12.78 2.32 -9.29
N TYR A 181 -12.33 1.09 -9.05
CA TYR A 181 -12.12 0.54 -7.70
C TYR A 181 -11.06 1.33 -6.92
N TYR A 182 -9.93 1.68 -7.55
CA TYR A 182 -8.91 2.56 -6.98
C TYR A 182 -9.49 3.91 -6.55
N TYR A 183 -10.22 4.59 -7.42
CA TYR A 183 -10.83 5.88 -7.11
C TYR A 183 -11.90 5.79 -6.00
N ALA A 184 -12.74 4.76 -6.04
CA ALA A 184 -13.75 4.53 -5.01
C ALA A 184 -13.12 4.28 -3.64
N THR A 185 -12.11 3.42 -3.59
CA THR A 185 -11.39 3.07 -2.37
C THR A 185 -10.62 4.28 -1.83
N LEU A 186 -9.91 5.01 -2.70
CA LEU A 186 -9.18 6.21 -2.30
C LEU A 186 -10.12 7.28 -1.74
N SER A 187 -11.28 7.47 -2.37
CA SER A 187 -12.29 8.43 -1.89
C SER A 187 -12.80 8.05 -0.49
N LYS A 188 -13.13 6.77 -0.25
CA LYS A 188 -13.58 6.26 1.05
C LYS A 188 -12.50 6.44 2.13
N GLU A 189 -11.27 6.05 1.83
CA GLU A 189 -10.15 6.14 2.77
C GLU A 189 -9.77 7.60 3.07
N LEU A 190 -9.78 8.49 2.07
CA LEU A 190 -9.54 9.92 2.26
C LEU A 190 -10.64 10.59 3.10
N LYS A 191 -11.92 10.27 2.87
CA LYS A 191 -13.03 10.76 3.69
C LYS A 191 -12.90 10.30 5.15
N THR A 192 -12.33 9.11 5.37
CA THR A 192 -12.15 8.54 6.72
C THR A 192 -10.92 9.13 7.43
N MET A 193 -9.75 9.15 6.77
CA MET A 193 -8.48 9.55 7.40
C MET A 193 -8.17 11.04 7.29
N GLN A 194 -8.62 11.72 6.23
CA GLN A 194 -8.31 13.13 5.93
C GLN A 194 -9.54 13.90 5.38
N PRO A 195 -10.66 13.96 6.13
CA PRO A 195 -11.93 14.51 5.66
C PRO A 195 -11.88 15.97 5.21
N ILE A 196 -10.92 16.76 5.68
CA ILE A 196 -10.75 18.16 5.25
C ILE A 196 -10.08 18.25 3.87
N ASN A 197 -9.14 17.34 3.59
CA ASN A 197 -8.31 17.36 2.38
C ASN A 197 -8.78 16.36 1.32
N TRP A 198 -9.91 15.69 1.52
CA TRP A 198 -10.37 14.61 0.65
C TRP A 198 -10.49 15.04 -0.82
N MET A 199 -11.12 16.20 -1.08
CA MET A 199 -11.30 16.72 -2.44
C MET A 199 -9.95 17.02 -3.09
N LYS A 200 -8.99 17.56 -2.33
CA LYS A 200 -7.63 17.81 -2.79
C LYS A 200 -6.93 16.51 -3.19
N GLY A 201 -7.01 15.48 -2.36
CA GLY A 201 -6.46 14.16 -2.66
C GLY A 201 -7.10 13.52 -3.91
N MET A 202 -8.43 13.64 -4.02
CA MET A 202 -9.15 13.13 -5.18
C MET A 202 -8.83 13.88 -6.47
N VAL A 203 -8.72 15.21 -6.44
CA VAL A 203 -8.30 15.99 -7.62
C VAL A 203 -6.87 15.62 -8.04
N GLN A 204 -5.97 15.38 -7.10
CA GLN A 204 -4.62 14.90 -7.40
C GLN A 204 -4.64 13.55 -8.13
N ALA A 205 -5.43 12.59 -7.65
CA ALA A 205 -5.48 11.24 -8.22
C ALA A 205 -6.32 11.14 -9.50
N ALA A 206 -7.45 11.84 -9.57
CA ALA A 206 -8.43 11.71 -10.65
C ALA A 206 -8.24 12.71 -11.80
N LEU A 207 -7.64 13.87 -11.53
CA LEU A 207 -7.41 14.90 -12.55
C LEU A 207 -5.92 15.04 -12.86
N TYR A 208 -5.09 15.37 -11.88
CA TYR A 208 -3.67 15.68 -12.12
C TYR A 208 -2.86 14.48 -12.59
N ALA A 209 -2.94 13.34 -11.90
CA ALA A 209 -2.16 12.15 -12.28
C ALA A 209 -2.46 11.67 -13.72
N PRO A 210 -3.73 11.52 -14.15
CA PRO A 210 -4.06 11.24 -15.54
C PRO A 210 -3.58 12.35 -16.49
N PHE A 211 -3.80 13.62 -16.14
CA PHE A 211 -3.40 14.74 -16.98
C PHE A 211 -1.90 14.76 -17.24
N ASP A 212 -1.06 14.54 -16.24
CA ASP A 212 0.41 14.54 -16.40
C ASP A 212 0.89 13.44 -17.35
N LEU A 213 0.28 12.26 -17.30
CA LEU A 213 0.55 11.17 -18.24
C LEU A 213 0.16 11.56 -19.67
N ILE A 214 -1.07 12.05 -19.84
CA ILE A 214 -1.63 12.46 -21.12
C ILE A 214 -0.78 13.58 -21.72
N PHE A 215 -0.45 14.59 -20.90
CA PHE A 215 0.31 15.76 -21.31
C PHE A 215 1.71 15.37 -21.79
N LYS A 216 2.42 14.50 -21.05
CA LYS A 216 3.72 13.96 -21.49
C LYS A 216 3.62 13.23 -22.82
N THR A 217 2.52 12.55 -23.08
CA THR A 217 2.28 11.84 -24.35
C THR A 217 1.97 12.82 -25.48
N LEU A 218 1.10 13.80 -25.24
CA LEU A 218 0.78 14.87 -26.19
C LEU A 218 2.02 15.66 -26.61
N MET A 219 2.90 16.00 -25.67
CA MET A 219 4.17 16.70 -25.96
C MET A 219 5.11 15.91 -26.87
N LYS A 220 5.01 14.57 -26.91
CA LYS A 220 5.78 13.73 -27.83
C LYS A 220 5.15 13.65 -29.22
N VAL A 221 3.83 13.75 -29.30
CA VAL A 221 3.06 13.62 -30.55
C VAL A 221 2.97 14.96 -31.28
N MET A 222 2.83 16.06 -30.55
CA MET A 222 2.75 17.41 -31.11
C MET A 222 4.14 17.97 -31.35
N THR A 223 4.48 18.23 -32.60
CA THR A 223 5.82 18.67 -32.99
C THR A 223 5.85 20.13 -33.47
N GLN A 224 4.70 20.75 -33.72
CA GLN A 224 4.64 22.09 -34.28
C GLN A 224 4.57 23.14 -33.15
N ASN A 225 5.36 24.21 -33.24
CA ASN A 225 5.46 25.23 -32.19
C ASN A 225 4.11 25.82 -31.75
N TYR A 226 3.17 26.00 -32.69
CA TYR A 226 1.84 26.52 -32.34
C TYR A 226 1.00 25.48 -31.57
N GLU A 227 1.12 24.19 -31.87
CA GLU A 227 0.43 23.12 -31.14
C GLU A 227 0.93 23.07 -29.69
N LEU A 228 2.25 23.18 -29.51
CA LEU A 228 2.88 23.24 -28.19
C LEU A 228 2.44 24.45 -27.38
N ASN A 229 2.38 25.64 -28.01
CA ASN A 229 1.89 26.85 -27.34
C ASN A 229 0.43 26.72 -26.89
N ILE A 230 -0.42 26.17 -27.75
CA ILE A 230 -1.82 25.90 -27.44
C ILE A 230 -1.94 24.90 -26.27
N LEU A 231 -1.12 23.84 -26.29
CA LEU A 231 -1.08 22.82 -25.25
C LEU A 231 -0.62 23.39 -23.89
N LEU A 232 0.36 24.30 -23.87
CA LEU A 232 0.80 25.01 -22.67
C LEU A 232 -0.31 25.89 -22.08
N VAL A 233 -1.04 26.63 -22.92
CA VAL A 233 -2.19 27.43 -22.49
C VAL A 233 -3.27 26.53 -21.86
N PHE A 234 -3.55 25.36 -22.44
CA PHE A 234 -4.49 24.42 -21.83
C PHE A 234 -3.99 23.83 -20.53
N SER A 235 -2.70 23.55 -20.40
CA SER A 235 -2.14 23.09 -19.13
C SER A 235 -2.33 24.13 -18.02
N ASP A 236 -2.05 25.40 -18.31
CA ASP A 236 -2.23 26.48 -17.33
C ASP A 236 -3.72 26.65 -16.97
N ALA A 237 -4.61 26.58 -17.95
CA ALA A 237 -6.06 26.68 -17.76
C ALA A 237 -6.64 25.46 -16.99
N PHE A 238 -6.17 24.25 -17.30
CA PHE A 238 -6.53 23.02 -16.60
C PHE A 238 -6.13 23.08 -15.12
N ARG A 239 -4.90 23.54 -14.84
CA ARG A 239 -4.39 23.74 -13.47
C ARG A 239 -5.21 24.79 -12.72
N ALA A 240 -5.57 25.90 -13.37
CA ALA A 240 -6.41 26.92 -12.77
C ALA A 240 -7.78 26.37 -12.36
N LEU A 241 -8.48 25.66 -13.25
CA LEU A 241 -9.78 25.07 -12.93
C LEU A 241 -9.67 23.97 -11.87
N SER A 242 -8.67 23.10 -11.96
CA SER A 242 -8.45 22.02 -10.98
C SER A 242 -8.16 22.57 -9.59
N ASN A 243 -7.42 23.68 -9.48
CA ASN A 243 -7.21 24.38 -8.20
C ASN A 243 -8.51 24.92 -7.61
N SER A 244 -9.41 25.45 -8.45
CA SER A 244 -10.73 25.91 -8.03
C SER A 244 -11.64 24.77 -7.57
N VAL A 245 -11.54 23.58 -8.19
CA VAL A 245 -12.24 22.37 -7.71
C VAL A 245 -11.76 21.99 -6.31
N MET A 246 -10.47 22.14 -6.02
CA MET A 246 -9.91 21.91 -4.67
C MET A 246 -10.26 23.00 -3.66
N GLY A 247 -10.85 24.13 -4.07
CA GLY A 247 -11.09 25.28 -3.21
C GLY A 247 -9.82 26.07 -2.86
N VAL A 248 -8.75 25.93 -3.67
CA VAL A 248 -7.52 26.71 -3.49
C VAL A 248 -7.74 28.11 -4.07
N GLU A 249 -7.54 29.13 -3.26
CA GLU A 249 -7.54 30.52 -3.73
C GLU A 249 -6.45 30.71 -4.78
N ILE A 250 -6.84 31.13 -5.98
CA ILE A 250 -5.90 31.60 -6.98
C ILE A 250 -5.46 32.99 -6.54
N ARG A 251 -4.15 33.19 -6.42
CA ARG A 251 -3.54 34.49 -6.18
C ARG A 251 -2.70 34.83 -7.41
N ASP A 252 -2.71 36.10 -7.79
CA ASP A 252 -1.74 36.73 -8.69
C ASP A 252 -1.88 36.55 -10.22
N GLU A 253 -2.96 35.95 -10.74
CA GLU A 253 -3.22 35.97 -12.20
C GLU A 253 -4.68 36.22 -12.55
N PHE A 254 -4.96 37.43 -13.04
CA PHE A 254 -6.29 37.94 -13.33
C PHE A 254 -7.10 37.03 -14.29
N TRP A 255 -6.49 36.57 -15.39
CA TRP A 255 -7.18 35.75 -16.39
C TRP A 255 -7.62 34.38 -15.84
N LYS A 256 -6.93 33.86 -14.81
CA LYS A 256 -7.32 32.61 -14.12
C LYS A 256 -8.60 32.82 -13.31
N HIS A 257 -8.73 33.96 -12.63
CA HIS A 257 -9.97 34.32 -11.95
C HIS A 257 -11.13 34.44 -12.94
N PHE A 258 -10.92 35.14 -14.04
CA PHE A 258 -11.96 35.30 -15.06
C PHE A 258 -12.40 33.97 -15.67
N LEU A 259 -11.45 33.08 -16.01
CA LEU A 259 -11.76 31.74 -16.51
C LEU A 259 -12.56 30.92 -15.48
N ASN A 260 -12.24 31.02 -14.19
CA ASN A 260 -12.95 30.31 -13.13
C ASN A 260 -14.37 30.82 -12.95
N GLU A 261 -14.59 32.13 -12.92
CA GLU A 261 -15.93 32.73 -12.82
C GLU A 261 -16.81 32.26 -13.99
N TYR A 262 -16.25 32.30 -15.20
CA TYR A 262 -16.93 31.87 -16.43
C TYR A 262 -17.16 30.34 -16.51
N SER A 263 -16.41 29.56 -15.74
CA SER A 263 -16.46 28.09 -15.73
C SER A 263 -16.98 27.53 -14.40
N SER A 264 -17.73 28.33 -13.64
CA SER A 264 -18.30 27.95 -12.34
C SER A 264 -19.25 26.75 -12.42
N ASP A 265 -20.01 26.63 -13.51
CA ASP A 265 -20.82 25.47 -13.88
C ASP A 265 -19.98 24.20 -14.03
N LEU A 266 -18.88 24.28 -14.77
CA LEU A 266 -17.95 23.17 -14.98
C LEU A 266 -17.26 22.76 -13.68
N ILE A 267 -16.84 23.73 -12.86
CA ILE A 267 -16.25 23.46 -11.53
C ILE A 267 -17.23 22.70 -10.64
N THR A 268 -18.50 23.11 -10.65
CA THR A 268 -19.55 22.45 -9.85
C THR A 268 -19.79 21.03 -10.33
N LEU A 269 -19.93 20.84 -11.65
CA LEU A 269 -20.07 19.52 -12.27
C LEU A 269 -18.91 18.58 -11.90
N LEU A 270 -17.68 19.09 -11.93
CA LEU A 270 -16.49 18.31 -11.56
C LEU A 270 -16.50 17.88 -10.09
N LYS A 271 -16.87 18.80 -9.18
CA LYS A 271 -17.00 18.50 -7.75
C LYS A 271 -18.04 17.40 -7.52
N ASP A 272 -19.18 17.48 -8.19
CA ASP A 272 -20.26 16.51 -8.05
C ASP A 272 -19.83 15.14 -8.57
N LYS A 273 -19.21 15.08 -9.77
CA LYS A 273 -18.71 13.81 -10.31
C LYS A 273 -17.66 13.15 -9.42
N ILE A 274 -16.63 13.90 -9.00
CA ILE A 274 -15.59 13.37 -8.10
C ILE A 274 -16.20 12.95 -6.76
N GLY A 275 -17.17 13.70 -6.26
CA GLY A 275 -17.86 13.40 -5.02
C GLY A 275 -18.69 12.12 -5.04
N GLN A 276 -19.01 11.60 -6.22
CA GLN A 276 -19.74 10.35 -6.43
C GLN A 276 -18.84 9.12 -6.63
N TYR A 277 -17.51 9.28 -6.67
CA TYR A 277 -16.60 8.16 -6.95
C TYR A 277 -16.68 7.02 -5.92
N ASP A 278 -17.01 7.32 -4.67
CA ASP A 278 -17.20 6.32 -3.60
C ASP A 278 -18.51 5.52 -3.71
N LEU A 279 -19.44 5.93 -4.59
CA LEU A 279 -20.67 5.18 -4.87
C LEU A 279 -20.44 3.93 -5.72
N PHE A 280 -19.27 3.82 -6.35
CA PHE A 280 -18.91 2.61 -7.09
C PHE A 280 -18.71 1.43 -6.12
N LEU A 281 -19.43 0.34 -6.39
CA LEU A 281 -19.38 -0.91 -5.63
C LEU A 281 -18.85 -2.02 -6.55
N CYS A 282 -17.89 -2.77 -6.03
CA CYS A 282 -17.23 -3.89 -6.69
C CYS A 282 -16.59 -4.73 -5.59
N GLU A 283 -16.72 -6.04 -5.68
CA GLU A 283 -16.08 -6.95 -4.72
C GLU A 283 -14.56 -6.98 -4.98
N GLU A 284 -13.76 -7.25 -3.95
CA GLU A 284 -12.30 -7.25 -4.07
C GLU A 284 -11.81 -8.36 -5.02
N GLU A 285 -12.50 -9.50 -5.04
CA GLU A 285 -12.18 -10.63 -5.92
C GLU A 285 -12.48 -10.36 -7.40
N GLU A 286 -13.36 -9.40 -7.70
CA GLU A 286 -13.73 -9.03 -9.08
C GLU A 286 -12.72 -8.07 -9.72
N VAL A 287 -11.80 -7.53 -8.93
CA VAL A 287 -10.79 -6.58 -9.40
C VAL A 287 -9.68 -7.35 -10.12
N SER A 288 -9.42 -6.98 -11.37
CA SER A 288 -8.25 -7.44 -12.12
C SER A 288 -7.61 -6.29 -12.89
N PHE A 289 -6.29 -6.35 -13.01
CA PHE A 289 -5.49 -5.40 -13.77
C PHE A 289 -5.55 -5.69 -15.28
N ASN A 290 -5.68 -6.94 -15.73
CA ASN A 290 -5.73 -7.27 -17.17
C ASN A 290 -4.57 -6.64 -17.96
N LEU A 291 -3.33 -6.87 -17.52
CA LEU A 291 -2.13 -6.30 -18.12
C LEU A 291 -1.80 -6.95 -19.47
N SER A 292 -2.39 -6.44 -20.54
CA SER A 292 -2.26 -6.99 -21.90
C SER A 292 -0.85 -6.94 -22.50
N ASN A 293 0.09 -6.20 -21.89
CA ASN A 293 1.46 -5.97 -22.41
C ASN A 293 2.57 -6.61 -21.55
N TYR A 294 2.24 -7.51 -20.63
CA TYR A 294 3.24 -8.10 -19.75
C TYR A 294 4.07 -9.19 -20.45
N ASN A 295 5.34 -8.88 -20.74
CA ASN A 295 6.30 -9.77 -21.42
C ASN A 295 7.10 -10.70 -20.47
N GLY A 296 6.54 -11.06 -19.31
CA GLY A 296 6.85 -12.37 -18.71
C GLY A 296 8.01 -12.52 -17.73
N VAL A 297 8.57 -11.46 -17.13
CA VAL A 297 9.51 -11.67 -15.99
C VAL A 297 8.72 -11.71 -14.68
N ARG A 298 8.35 -12.92 -14.24
CA ARG A 298 7.64 -13.13 -12.96
C ARG A 298 8.43 -12.49 -11.83
N LEU A 299 7.72 -11.79 -10.94
CA LEU A 299 8.32 -11.10 -9.78
C LEU A 299 9.26 -12.03 -9.02
N ASN A 300 8.85 -13.29 -8.81
CA ASN A 300 9.62 -14.31 -8.10
C ASN A 300 11.01 -14.52 -8.73
N THR A 301 11.08 -14.64 -10.06
CA THR A 301 12.34 -14.83 -10.79
C THR A 301 13.26 -13.62 -10.69
N LEU A 302 12.70 -12.41 -10.60
CA LEU A 302 13.47 -11.18 -10.39
C LEU A 302 14.04 -11.16 -8.97
N LEU A 303 13.22 -11.50 -7.96
CA LEU A 303 13.67 -11.52 -6.57
C LEU A 303 14.70 -12.60 -6.29
N GLU A 304 14.58 -13.79 -6.89
CA GLU A 304 15.56 -14.87 -6.78
C GLU A 304 16.96 -14.50 -7.30
N LYS A 305 17.05 -13.56 -8.24
CA LYS A 305 18.33 -13.05 -8.75
C LYS A 305 18.91 -11.98 -7.85
N GLU A 306 18.05 -11.13 -7.27
CA GLU A 306 18.45 -9.90 -6.59
C GLU A 306 18.39 -9.98 -5.06
N TRP A 307 17.99 -11.12 -4.48
CA TRP A 307 17.65 -11.20 -3.06
C TRP A 307 18.73 -10.79 -2.08
N LYS A 308 20.00 -11.07 -2.36
CA LYS A 308 21.11 -10.67 -1.48
C LYS A 308 21.17 -9.16 -1.29
N ASN A 309 20.73 -8.41 -2.31
CA ASN A 309 20.72 -6.96 -2.31
C ASN A 309 19.50 -6.38 -1.58
N MET A 310 18.49 -7.19 -1.27
CA MET A 310 17.29 -6.76 -0.54
C MET A 310 17.50 -6.62 0.97
N LYS A 311 18.64 -7.11 1.49
CA LYS A 311 18.93 -7.15 2.95
C LYS A 311 18.84 -5.78 3.62
N GLU A 312 19.22 -4.72 2.93
CA GLU A 312 19.23 -3.36 3.48
C GLU A 312 17.85 -2.70 3.52
N TYR A 313 16.87 -3.28 2.84
CA TYR A 313 15.55 -2.68 2.64
C TYR A 313 14.44 -3.42 3.38
N ILE A 314 14.69 -4.66 3.79
CA ILE A 314 13.72 -5.52 4.44
C ILE A 314 14.16 -5.74 5.89
N PRO A 315 13.23 -5.69 6.88
CA PRO A 315 13.56 -6.01 8.27
C PRO A 315 14.28 -7.36 8.38
N GLU A 316 15.29 -7.45 9.24
CA GLU A 316 16.17 -8.63 9.34
C GLU A 316 15.39 -9.94 9.56
N SER A 317 14.30 -9.90 10.33
CA SER A 317 13.39 -11.04 10.53
C SER A 317 12.73 -11.52 9.24
N ALA A 318 12.22 -10.59 8.44
CA ALA A 318 11.55 -10.88 7.18
C ALA A 318 12.55 -11.25 6.07
N TYR A 319 13.74 -10.65 6.07
CA TYR A 319 14.85 -11.05 5.21
C TYR A 319 15.29 -12.49 5.51
N ASN A 320 15.46 -12.82 6.80
CA ASN A 320 15.84 -14.17 7.22
C ASN A 320 14.81 -15.23 6.80
N TYR A 321 13.52 -14.91 6.88
CA TYR A 321 12.44 -15.77 6.39
C TYR A 321 12.54 -16.02 4.89
N PHE A 322 12.80 -14.96 4.10
CA PHE A 322 13.00 -15.08 2.65
C PHE A 322 14.21 -15.98 2.30
N VAL A 323 15.34 -15.84 3.01
CA VAL A 323 16.55 -16.63 2.78
C VAL A 323 16.36 -18.11 3.12
N ILE A 324 15.59 -18.39 4.17
CA ILE A 324 15.22 -19.75 4.57
C ILE A 324 14.40 -20.44 3.47
N ASN A 325 13.55 -19.69 2.78
CA ASN A 325 12.58 -20.23 1.82
C ASN A 325 13.06 -20.21 0.34
N THR A 326 14.15 -19.51 0.00
CA THR A 326 14.65 -19.40 -1.39
C THR A 326 15.77 -20.38 -1.74
N ASP A 327 15.79 -21.53 -1.07
CA ASP A 327 16.45 -22.76 -1.55
C ASP A 327 17.98 -22.68 -1.75
N LYS A 328 18.67 -21.79 -1.03
CA LYS A 328 20.15 -21.69 -1.05
C LYS A 328 20.83 -21.88 0.30
N THR A 329 20.14 -22.43 1.28
CA THR A 329 20.77 -22.85 2.54
C THR A 329 20.88 -24.37 2.55
N PRO A 330 22.08 -24.96 2.75
CA PRO A 330 22.18 -26.40 3.00
C PRO A 330 21.29 -26.74 4.18
N GLU A 331 20.56 -27.87 4.14
CA GLU A 331 19.66 -28.34 5.22
C GLU A 331 20.27 -28.16 6.63
N ASN A 332 21.60 -28.33 6.75
CA ASN A 332 22.35 -28.14 7.99
C ASN A 332 22.28 -26.72 8.58
N TYR A 333 22.18 -25.66 7.77
CA TYR A 333 22.00 -24.29 8.26
C TYR A 333 20.59 -24.04 8.79
N LEU A 334 19.57 -24.59 8.12
CA LEU A 334 18.18 -24.54 8.57
C LEU A 334 18.00 -25.28 9.90
N ILE A 335 18.55 -26.49 10.00
CA ILE A 335 18.57 -27.27 11.23
C ILE A 335 19.29 -26.48 12.35
N GLY A 336 20.46 -25.90 12.06
CA GLY A 336 21.19 -25.07 13.03
C GLY A 336 20.38 -23.85 13.51
N LYS A 337 19.65 -23.19 12.61
CA LYS A 337 18.84 -22.01 12.95
C LYS A 337 17.54 -22.36 13.67
N ILE A 338 16.91 -23.49 13.34
CA ILE A 338 15.78 -24.04 14.10
C ILE A 338 16.22 -24.42 15.51
N VAL A 339 17.40 -25.03 15.67
CA VAL A 339 17.99 -25.34 16.99
C VAL A 339 18.28 -24.06 17.77
N GLN A 340 18.82 -23.02 17.12
CA GLN A 340 19.03 -21.71 17.75
C GLN A 340 17.71 -21.10 18.25
N LEU A 341 16.68 -21.06 17.40
CA LEU A 341 15.37 -20.52 17.76
C LEU A 341 14.70 -21.33 18.89
N MET A 342 14.80 -22.66 18.86
CA MET A 342 14.32 -23.50 19.97
C MET A 342 15.05 -23.18 21.29
N THR A 343 16.35 -22.90 21.21
CA THR A 343 17.17 -22.53 22.38
C THR A 343 16.77 -21.16 22.91
N ASP A 344 16.53 -20.18 22.03
CA ASP A 344 16.11 -18.84 22.39
C ASP A 344 14.70 -18.84 23.01
N ILE A 345 13.75 -19.58 22.41
CA ILE A 345 12.40 -19.77 22.96
C ILE A 345 12.47 -20.41 24.35
N HIS A 346 13.31 -21.44 24.51
CA HIS A 346 13.50 -22.10 25.79
C HIS A 346 14.06 -21.13 26.84
N SER A 347 15.08 -20.34 26.47
CA SER A 347 15.66 -19.31 27.35
C SER A 347 14.65 -18.26 27.78
N ILE A 348 13.80 -17.78 26.86
CA ILE A 348 12.72 -16.84 27.17
C ILE A 348 11.69 -17.48 28.11
N ASN A 349 11.31 -18.74 27.87
CA ASN A 349 10.36 -19.44 28.73
C ASN A 349 10.92 -19.63 30.16
N VAL A 350 12.19 -20.02 30.28
CA VAL A 350 12.88 -20.14 31.57
C VAL A 350 12.94 -18.78 32.29
N LYS A 351 13.31 -17.70 31.60
CA LYS A 351 13.31 -16.34 32.18
C LYS A 351 11.91 -15.94 32.66
N SER A 352 10.88 -16.18 31.85
CA SER A 352 9.50 -15.89 32.23
C SER A 352 9.05 -16.71 33.45
N GLN A 353 9.47 -17.97 33.57
CA GLN A 353 9.18 -18.80 34.74
C GLN A 353 9.90 -18.28 35.99
N ILE A 354 11.16 -17.86 35.88
CA ILE A 354 11.91 -17.26 36.98
C ILE A 354 11.24 -15.96 37.45
N GLU A 355 10.84 -15.09 36.52
CA GLU A 355 10.12 -13.86 36.84
C GLU A 355 8.80 -14.16 37.55
N LYS A 356 8.00 -15.12 37.05
CA LYS A 356 6.76 -15.55 37.71
C LYS A 356 6.99 -16.07 39.13
N GLN A 357 8.04 -16.87 39.35
CA GLN A 357 8.41 -17.34 40.70
C GLN A 357 8.84 -16.19 41.61
N SER A 358 9.59 -15.21 41.08
CA SER A 358 9.97 -14.01 41.82
C SER A 358 8.75 -13.19 42.22
N PHE A 359 7.78 -12.99 41.33
CA PHE A 359 6.52 -12.31 41.65
C PHE A 359 5.73 -13.05 42.73
N LEU A 360 5.66 -14.38 42.67
CA LEU A 360 4.99 -15.19 43.70
C LEU A 360 5.65 -15.06 45.08
N LEU A 361 6.98 -15.02 45.13
CA LEU A 361 7.72 -14.78 46.37
C LEU A 361 7.43 -13.39 46.95
N ILE A 362 7.44 -12.35 46.10
CA ILE A 362 7.10 -10.98 46.52
C ILE A 362 5.66 -10.91 47.03
N MET A 363 4.71 -11.58 46.36
CA MET A 363 3.32 -11.65 46.82
C MET A 363 3.19 -12.37 48.16
N ALA A 364 3.95 -13.45 48.40
CA ALA A 364 3.98 -14.14 49.68
C ALA A 364 4.52 -13.24 50.79
N GLU A 365 5.61 -12.50 50.54
CA GLU A 365 6.16 -11.52 51.48
C GLU A 365 5.17 -10.39 51.78
N MET A 366 4.49 -9.87 50.76
CA MET A 366 3.46 -8.85 50.93
C MET A 366 2.27 -9.37 51.74
N LYS A 367 1.84 -10.62 51.53
CA LYS A 367 0.76 -11.25 52.31
C LYS A 367 1.12 -11.36 53.80
N VAL A 368 2.37 -11.69 54.12
CA VAL A 368 2.85 -11.70 55.51
C VAL A 368 2.84 -10.29 56.10
N LYS A 369 3.36 -9.29 55.38
CA LYS A 369 3.33 -7.89 55.85
C LYS A 369 1.92 -7.36 56.07
N ILE A 370 0.97 -7.68 55.19
CA ILE A 370 -0.44 -7.29 55.36
C ILE A 370 -1.02 -7.92 56.61
N LYS A 371 -0.71 -9.20 56.87
CA LYS A 371 -1.14 -9.89 58.09
C LYS A 371 -0.57 -9.21 59.35
N ASP A 372 0.73 -8.91 59.36
CA ASP A 372 1.38 -8.24 60.48
C ASP A 372 0.77 -6.85 60.74
N LEU A 373 0.51 -6.08 59.67
CA LEU A 373 -0.15 -4.77 59.77
C LEU A 373 -1.59 -4.87 60.27
N ASN A 374 -2.33 -5.92 59.90
CA ASN A 374 -3.67 -6.15 60.42
C ASN A 374 -3.65 -6.55 61.90
N GLU A 375 -2.68 -7.36 62.33
CA GLU A 375 -2.46 -7.68 63.75
C GLU A 375 -2.07 -6.42 64.55
N GLU A 376 -1.19 -5.58 64.01
CA GLU A 376 -0.84 -4.29 64.62
C GLU A 376 -2.04 -3.34 64.71
N LYS A 377 -2.86 -3.26 63.65
CA LYS A 377 -4.12 -2.51 63.63
C LYS A 377 -5.07 -3.00 64.74
N ARG A 378 -5.25 -4.32 64.90
CA ARG A 378 -6.07 -4.89 66.00
C ARG A 378 -5.51 -4.52 67.36
N TYR A 379 -4.19 -4.62 67.54
CA TYR A 379 -3.54 -4.26 68.79
C TYR A 379 -3.72 -2.76 69.15
N LEU A 380 -3.53 -1.88 68.17
CA LEU A 380 -3.72 -0.44 68.35
C LEU A 380 -5.19 -0.10 68.65
N ARG A 381 -6.15 -0.75 67.98
CA ARG A 381 -7.58 -0.62 68.30
C ARG A 381 -7.86 -1.03 69.76
N HIS A 382 -7.30 -2.14 70.23
CA HIS A 382 -7.42 -2.56 71.63
C HIS A 382 -6.84 -1.52 72.60
N GLN A 383 -5.63 -1.00 72.34
CA GLN A 383 -5.05 0.02 73.19
C GLN A 383 -5.87 1.32 73.23
N VAL A 384 -6.45 1.73 72.10
CA VAL A 384 -7.31 2.91 72.03
C VAL A 384 -8.62 2.66 72.79
N ARG A 385 -9.24 1.49 72.62
CA ARG A 385 -10.44 1.12 73.37
C ARG A 385 -10.18 1.14 74.88
N ASP A 386 -9.10 0.51 75.32
CA ASP A 386 -8.77 0.37 76.74
C ASP A 386 -8.38 1.71 77.39
N ARG A 387 -7.84 2.67 76.62
CA ARG A 387 -7.41 3.99 77.13
C ARG A 387 -8.43 5.10 76.96
N LEU A 388 -9.26 5.06 75.92
CA LEU A 388 -10.13 6.17 75.51
C LEU A 388 -11.62 5.79 75.46
N GLY A 389 -11.97 4.51 75.63
CA GLY A 389 -13.37 4.05 75.67
C GLY A 389 -14.12 4.16 74.35
N ILE A 390 -13.42 4.25 73.22
CA ILE A 390 -13.99 4.35 71.88
C ILE A 390 -13.94 2.97 71.22
N ASP A 391 -15.10 2.44 70.82
CA ASP A 391 -15.23 1.22 70.03
C ASP A 391 -15.19 1.53 68.53
N PHE A 392 -14.41 0.75 67.78
CA PHE A 392 -14.41 0.76 66.31
C PHE A 392 -15.16 -0.48 65.82
N GLU A 393 -16.09 -0.34 64.87
CA GLU A 393 -16.75 -1.47 64.23
C GLU A 393 -15.73 -2.34 63.46
N ASP A 394 -15.91 -3.67 63.54
CA ASP A 394 -15.04 -4.66 62.90
C ASP A 394 -15.49 -4.92 61.46
N ASP A 395 -14.79 -4.33 60.49
CA ASP A 395 -15.00 -4.59 59.05
C ASP A 395 -14.44 -5.96 58.57
N GLU A 396 -14.25 -6.93 59.47
CA GLU A 396 -13.58 -8.21 59.11
C GLU A 396 -14.52 -9.26 58.50
N THR A 397 -15.81 -8.97 58.30
CA THR A 397 -16.78 -10.00 57.85
C THR A 397 -16.99 -10.11 56.33
N GLU A 398 -16.35 -9.27 55.50
CA GLU A 398 -16.54 -9.33 54.04
C GLU A 398 -15.43 -10.05 53.25
N GLU A 399 -14.21 -10.21 53.78
CA GLU A 399 -13.08 -10.75 52.99
C GLU A 399 -13.01 -12.29 52.89
N GLU A 400 -13.72 -13.05 53.73
CA GLU A 400 -13.69 -14.54 53.67
C GLU A 400 -14.63 -15.17 52.63
N LYS A 401 -15.45 -14.39 51.91
CA LYS A 401 -16.46 -14.94 50.97
C LYS A 401 -16.10 -14.93 49.49
N THR A 402 -14.96 -14.39 49.08
CA THR A 402 -14.64 -14.20 47.65
C THR A 402 -13.47 -15.01 47.12
N VAL A 403 -12.99 -16.03 47.86
CA VAL A 403 -12.07 -17.03 47.31
C VAL A 403 -12.48 -18.43 47.77
N SER A 404 -13.31 -19.10 46.96
CA SER A 404 -13.48 -20.56 46.95
C SER A 404 -13.52 -21.03 45.51
#